data_AF-A0A6L5F8V2-F1
#
_entry.id   AF-A0A6L5F8V2-F1
#
_cell.length_a   1.000
_cell.length_b   1.000
_cell.length_c   1.000
_cell.angle_alpha   90.00
_cell.angle_beta   90.00
_cell.angle_gamma   90.00
#
_symmetry.space_group_name_H-M   'P 1'
#
loop_
_entity.id
_entity.type
_entity.pdbx_description
1 polymer ?
#
loop_
_entity_poly.entity_id
_entity_poly.type
_entity_poly.pdbx_seq_one_letter_code
_entity_poly.pdbx_strand_id
1 'polypeptide(L)' 'MSDIVKGTAIKGMSRPSRRYGRDRVCAQADCDTKLSQYNKREYCFSHAPVRFPRVRGRVATGT' A
#
# COMPACT_ATOMS: atom_id res chain seq x y z
N MET A 1 -15.43 -48.53 -4.22
CA MET A 1 -16.09 -47.21 -4.32
C MET A 1 -15.17 -46.23 -3.62
N SER A 2 -14.45 -45.37 -4.35
CA SER A 2 -13.48 -44.46 -3.73
C SER A 2 -14.11 -43.08 -3.60
N ASP A 3 -14.33 -42.64 -2.37
CA ASP A 3 -14.90 -41.32 -2.09
C ASP A 3 -13.88 -40.23 -2.45
N ILE A 4 -14.20 -39.46 -3.49
CA ILE A 4 -13.38 -38.34 -3.92
C ILE A 4 -13.77 -37.13 -3.07
N VAL A 5 -12.88 -36.75 -2.15
CA VAL A 5 -13.00 -35.48 -1.42
C VAL A 5 -12.87 -34.32 -2.41
N LYS A 6 -13.96 -33.58 -2.62
CA LYS A 6 -13.96 -32.34 -3.41
C LYS A 6 -13.98 -31.13 -2.48
N GLY A 7 -13.08 -30.19 -2.72
CA GLY A 7 -13.08 -28.90 -2.02
C GLY A 7 -14.23 -28.00 -2.50
N THR A 8 -14.78 -27.20 -1.59
CA THR A 8 -15.81 -26.20 -1.91
C THR A 8 -15.15 -24.95 -2.48
N ALA A 9 -15.59 -24.51 -3.66
CA ALA A 9 -15.13 -23.26 -4.24
C ALA A 9 -15.53 -22.09 -3.33
N ILE A 10 -14.57 -21.21 -3.02
CA ILE A 10 -14.84 -19.98 -2.26
C ILE A 10 -15.76 -19.09 -3.10
N LYS A 11 -17.04 -19.04 -2.73
CA LYS A 11 -18.04 -18.16 -3.34
C LYS A 11 -18.01 -16.81 -2.64
N GLY A 12 -18.04 -15.73 -3.41
CA GLY A 12 -18.03 -14.36 -2.86
C GLY A 12 -16.62 -13.77 -2.75
N MET A 13 -15.89 -13.76 -3.86
CA MET A 13 -14.59 -13.09 -3.97
C MET A 13 -14.68 -11.68 -3.37
N SER A 14 -13.80 -11.37 -2.42
CA SER A 14 -13.76 -10.07 -1.77
C SER A 14 -13.63 -8.96 -2.81
N ARG A 15 -14.22 -7.78 -2.51
CA ARG A 15 -14.19 -6.64 -3.42
C ARG A 15 -12.74 -6.36 -3.85
N PRO A 16 -12.46 -6.15 -5.15
CA PRO A 16 -11.11 -5.88 -5.62
C PRO A 16 -10.48 -4.71 -4.87
N SER A 17 -9.16 -4.76 -4.68
CA SER A 17 -8.41 -3.67 -4.06
C SER A 17 -8.64 -2.35 -4.81
N ARG A 18 -8.75 -1.26 -4.05
CA ARG A 18 -8.95 0.09 -4.61
C ARG A 18 -7.78 0.47 -5.52
N ARG A 19 -8.10 1.04 -6.67
CA ARG A 19 -7.14 1.58 -7.65
C ARG A 19 -7.22 3.11 -7.66
N TYR A 20 -6.10 3.79 -7.88
CA TYR A 20 -5.96 5.26 -7.79
C TYR A 20 -5.65 5.94 -9.13
N GLY A 21 -5.69 5.18 -10.23
CA GLY A 21 -5.38 5.66 -11.57
C GLY A 21 -4.39 4.74 -12.28
N ARG A 22 -4.29 4.88 -13.60
CA ARG A 22 -3.25 4.23 -14.43
C ARG A 22 -2.28 5.31 -14.90
N ASP A 23 -1.04 4.91 -15.17
CA ASP A 23 0.00 5.76 -15.78
C ASP A 23 0.32 7.07 -15.03
N ARG A 24 0.14 7.09 -13.71
CA ARG A 24 0.53 8.24 -12.90
C ARG A 24 2.05 8.29 -12.76
N VAL A 25 2.60 9.50 -12.73
CA VAL A 25 4.03 9.77 -12.54
C VAL A 25 4.23 10.49 -11.20
N CYS A 26 5.43 10.37 -10.64
CA CYS A 26 5.81 11.09 -9.42
C CYS A 26 5.63 12.60 -9.60
N ALA A 27 5.04 13.26 -8.61
CA ALA A 27 4.81 14.72 -8.65
C ALA A 27 6.08 15.57 -8.45
N GLN A 28 7.25 14.94 -8.31
CA GLN A 28 8.50 15.68 -8.16
C GLN A 28 9.02 16.10 -9.53
N ALA A 29 9.53 17.33 -9.64
CA ALA A 29 10.20 17.83 -10.82
C ALA A 29 11.33 16.88 -11.23
N ASP A 30 11.45 16.65 -12.54
CA ASP A 30 12.46 15.79 -13.15
C ASP A 30 12.43 14.32 -12.66
N CYS A 31 11.27 13.83 -12.22
CA CYS A 31 11.09 12.43 -11.80
C CYS A 31 10.05 11.68 -12.63
N ASP A 32 10.52 10.91 -13.62
CA ASP A 32 9.66 10.11 -14.50
C ASP A 32 9.21 8.76 -13.90
N THR A 33 9.29 8.61 -12.57
CA THR A 33 8.96 7.33 -11.93
C THR A 33 7.46 7.06 -12.00
N LYS A 34 7.08 5.99 -12.71
CA LYS A 34 5.70 5.52 -12.79
C LYS A 34 5.21 4.98 -11.45
N LEU A 35 4.09 5.49 -10.99
CA LEU A 35 3.44 5.05 -9.76
C LEU A 35 2.51 3.87 -10.06
N SER A 36 2.59 2.84 -9.21
CA SER A 36 1.66 1.71 -9.26
C SER A 36 0.21 2.18 -9.11
N GLN A 37 -0.70 1.51 -9.81
CA GLN A 37 -2.15 1.76 -9.75
C GLN A 37 -2.74 1.63 -8.34
N TYR A 38 -2.03 0.97 -7.42
CA TYR A 38 -2.44 0.80 -6.02
C TYR A 38 -1.80 1.83 -5.08
N ASN A 39 -0.82 2.60 -5.55
CA ASN A 39 -0.21 3.64 -4.73
C ASN A 39 -1.15 4.85 -4.65
N LYS A 40 -1.58 5.20 -3.44
CA LYS A 40 -2.41 6.38 -3.19
C LYS A 40 -1.62 7.69 -3.28
N ARG A 41 -0.31 7.66 -2.95
CA ARG A 41 0.53 8.86 -2.78
C ARG A 41 0.85 9.51 -4.13
N GLU A 42 1.16 10.79 -4.12
CA GLU A 42 1.55 11.55 -5.33
C GLU A 42 3.05 11.42 -5.64
N TYR A 43 3.85 11.00 -4.67
CA TYR A 43 5.29 10.84 -4.80
C TYR A 43 5.70 9.36 -4.87
N CYS A 44 6.82 9.09 -5.53
CA CYS A 44 7.44 7.76 -5.55
C CYS A 44 8.05 7.42 -4.18
N PHE A 45 8.60 6.22 -4.04
CA PHE A 45 9.20 5.79 -2.77
C PHE A 45 10.36 6.70 -2.34
N SER A 46 11.20 7.13 -3.29
CA SER A 46 12.36 8.00 -3.03
C SER A 46 11.99 9.44 -2.65
N HIS A 47 10.86 9.94 -3.15
CA HIS A 47 10.37 11.31 -2.90
C HIS A 47 9.24 11.36 -1.87
N ALA A 48 8.89 10.21 -1.26
CA ALA A 48 7.88 10.20 -0.23
C ALA A 48 8.37 10.99 0.99
N PRO A 49 7.54 11.90 1.55
CA PRO A 49 7.92 12.65 2.74
C PRO A 49 8.18 11.70 3.91
N VAL A 50 9.30 11.89 4.60
CA VAL A 50 9.64 11.14 5.81
C VAL A 50 8.63 11.49 6.89
N ARG A 51 7.87 10.49 7.35
CA ARG A 51 6.91 10.64 8.45
C ARG A 51 7.37 9.80 9.61
N PHE A 52 7.76 10.45 10.69
CA PHE A 52 8.03 9.78 11.95
C PHE A 52 6.70 9.40 12.60
N PRO A 53 6.53 8.13 13.03
CA PRO A 53 5.35 7.75 13.79
C PRO A 53 5.31 8.51 15.11
N ARG A 54 4.11 8.70 15.68
CA ARG A 54 3.99 9.16 17.07
C ARG A 54 4.52 8.03 17.95
N VAL A 55 5.75 8.18 18.44
CA VAL A 55 6.30 7.31 19.47
C VAL A 55 5.53 7.52 20.76
N ARG A 56 5.11 6.44 21.43
CA ARG A 56 4.54 6.52 22.77
C ARG A 56 5.70 6.61 23.77
N GLY A 57 5.76 7.71 24.53
CA GLY A 57 6.74 7.92 25.61
C GLY A 57 6.78 9.38 26.04
N ARG A 58 6.96 9.65 27.35
CA ARG A 58 7.32 11.00 27.84
C ARG A 58 8.79 11.23 27.51
N VAL A 59 9.13 12.45 27.11
CA VAL A 59 10.53 12.91 27.12
C VAL A 59 10.95 12.91 28.59
N ALA A 60 11.84 11.99 28.99
CA ALA A 60 12.49 12.08 30.28
C ALA A 60 13.46 13.27 30.20
N THR A 61 13.01 14.44 30.65
CA THR A 61 13.92 15.52 31.03
C THR A 61 14.77 14.97 32.17
N GLY A 62 16.01 14.59 31.85
CA GLY A 62 16.99 14.22 32.86
C GLY A 62 17.23 15.41 33.78
N THR A 63 17.05 15.18 35.07
CA THR A 63 17.52 16.05 36.15
C THR A 63 19.03 16.02 36.23
#